data_AF-A0A944GJC9-F1
#
_entry.id   AF-A0A944GJC9-F1
#
_cell.length_a   1.000
_cell.length_b   1.000
_cell.length_c   1.000
_cell.angle_alpha   90.00
_cell.angle_beta   90.00
_cell.angle_gamma   90.00
#
_symmetry.space_group_name_H-M   'P 1'
#
loop_
_entity.id
_entity.type
_entity.pdbx_description
1 polymer ?
#
loop_
_entity_poly.entity_id
_entity_poly.type
_entity_poly.pdbx_seq_one_letter_code
_entity_poly.pdbx_strand_id
1 'polypeptide(L)'
;EIIDIGKRTCHIITTDSEPQCVLVKPLCSFERRLLLHECALIAQEAGKGFAMYTFEVEEAELWKDRVGELLAYIENSLIAAIKARYAHLPLVVGGYSLGGLFALWATTRTPVFDAVAACSPSLWMQGWEEYYEAHPSKAKYIYMSLGKKEEKTNKMPFKLVGDICRRQHQRHIAEVGEDHCHLQWHEGDHFTDSELRKAKGFAWCITKTTTHTDSTDSTRKI
;
A
#
# COMPACT_ATOMS: atom_id res chain seq x y z
N GLU A 1 10.45 3.96 -16.92
CA GLU A 1 11.92 4.11 -16.73
C GLU A 1 12.44 2.94 -15.91
N ILE A 2 13.67 2.47 -16.17
CA ILE A 2 14.34 1.43 -15.37
C ILE A 2 15.67 2.01 -14.89
N ILE A 3 15.88 2.05 -13.58
CA ILE A 3 17.12 2.55 -12.96
C ILE A 3 17.53 1.70 -11.76
N ASP A 4 18.82 1.68 -11.45
CA ASP A 4 19.31 1.08 -10.21
C ASP A 4 19.27 2.11 -9.08
N ILE A 5 18.62 1.74 -7.98
CA ILE A 5 18.59 2.52 -6.75
C ILE A 5 19.14 1.63 -5.66
N GLY A 6 20.32 1.99 -5.13
CA GLY A 6 21.05 1.15 -4.18
C GLY A 6 21.33 -0.24 -4.75
N LYS A 7 20.90 -1.28 -4.06
CA LYS A 7 21.12 -2.69 -4.45
C LYS A 7 20.03 -3.30 -5.34
N ARG A 8 19.05 -2.52 -5.81
CA ARG A 8 17.92 -3.06 -6.60
C ARG A 8 17.67 -2.26 -7.87
N THR A 9 17.32 -2.99 -8.93
CA THR A 9 16.75 -2.44 -10.16
C THR A 9 15.28 -2.08 -9.92
N CYS A 10 14.96 -0.81 -10.14
CA CYS A 10 13.63 -0.24 -9.96
C CYS A 10 12.99 0.05 -11.31
N HIS A 11 11.70 -0.29 -11.42
CA HIS A 11 10.82 0.08 -12.51
C HIS A 11 9.95 1.24 -12.07
N ILE A 12 10.11 2.38 -12.73
CA ILE A 12 9.35 3.60 -12.48
C ILE A 12 8.34 3.79 -13.61
N ILE A 13 7.07 3.86 -13.25
CA ILE A 13 5.96 4.14 -14.18
C ILE A 13 5.33 5.45 -13.74
N THR A 14 5.33 6.44 -14.63
CA THR A 14 4.72 7.74 -14.37
C THR A 14 3.53 7.91 -15.31
N THR A 15 2.43 8.44 -14.79
CA THR A 15 1.29 8.85 -15.62
C THR A 15 1.66 10.01 -16.55
N ASP A 16 0.88 10.21 -17.61
CA ASP A 16 1.05 11.36 -18.50
C ASP A 16 0.72 12.70 -17.81
N SER A 17 -0.16 12.68 -16.82
CA SER A 17 -0.45 13.82 -15.95
C SER A 17 0.59 13.97 -14.84
N GLU A 18 0.82 15.23 -14.42
CA GLU A 18 1.77 15.57 -13.35
C GLU A 18 1.49 14.73 -12.08
N PRO A 19 2.52 14.05 -11.53
CA PRO A 19 2.37 13.28 -10.31
C PRO A 19 1.92 14.13 -9.12
N GLN A 20 0.82 13.73 -8.48
CA GLN A 20 0.35 14.33 -7.22
C GLN A 20 0.75 13.50 -6.00
N CYS A 21 1.26 12.28 -6.21
CA CYS A 21 1.74 11.38 -5.18
C CYS A 21 2.78 10.40 -5.77
N VAL A 22 3.51 9.72 -4.91
CA VAL A 22 4.38 8.62 -5.30
C VAL A 22 3.90 7.33 -4.64
N LEU A 23 3.76 6.28 -5.45
CA LEU A 23 3.36 4.95 -5.02
C LEU A 23 4.61 4.08 -4.90
N VAL A 24 4.72 3.33 -3.80
CA VAL A 24 5.81 2.38 -3.55
C VAL A 24 5.22 1.00 -3.41
N LYS A 25 5.61 0.09 -4.31
CA LYS A 25 5.09 -1.28 -4.33
C LYS A 25 6.24 -2.28 -4.53
N PRO A 26 6.62 -3.05 -3.49
CA PRO A 26 7.40 -4.26 -3.67
C PRO A 26 6.65 -5.22 -4.61
N LEU A 27 7.35 -5.77 -5.60
CA LEU A 27 6.74 -6.53 -6.68
C LEU A 27 7.30 -7.95 -6.71
N CYS A 28 6.47 -8.96 -6.50
CA CYS A 28 6.90 -10.34 -6.77
C CYS A 28 7.02 -10.55 -8.29
N SER A 29 7.96 -11.39 -8.73
CA SER A 29 8.28 -11.58 -10.16
C SER A 29 7.06 -11.95 -11.02
N PHE A 30 6.11 -12.71 -10.48
CA PHE A 30 4.87 -13.09 -11.18
C PHE A 30 3.92 -11.91 -11.47
N GLU A 31 4.01 -10.82 -10.70
CA GLU A 31 3.19 -9.62 -10.89
C GLU A 31 3.74 -8.70 -11.99
N ARG A 32 4.99 -8.87 -12.42
CA ARG A 32 5.65 -7.99 -13.40
C ARG A 32 4.86 -7.84 -14.69
N ARG A 33 4.26 -8.93 -15.19
CA ARG A 33 3.46 -8.92 -16.42
C ARG A 33 2.14 -8.14 -16.30
N LEU A 34 1.67 -7.91 -15.08
CA LEU A 34 0.40 -7.24 -14.77
C LEU A 34 0.59 -5.75 -14.46
N LEU A 35 1.84 -5.31 -14.24
CA LEU A 35 2.13 -3.99 -13.68
C LEU A 35 1.61 -2.83 -14.54
N LEU A 36 1.73 -2.92 -15.87
CA LEU A 36 1.26 -1.85 -16.76
C LEU A 36 -0.27 -1.72 -16.75
N HIS A 37 -0.98 -2.85 -16.74
CA HIS A 37 -2.43 -2.86 -16.69
C HIS A 37 -2.94 -2.39 -15.31
N GLU A 38 -2.28 -2.82 -14.23
CA GLU A 38 -2.53 -2.30 -12.88
C GLU A 38 -2.35 -0.77 -12.82
N CYS A 39 -1.27 -0.21 -13.37
CA CYS A 39 -1.06 1.24 -13.40
C CYS A 39 -2.12 1.99 -14.21
N ALA A 40 -2.56 1.43 -15.34
CA ALA A 40 -3.65 2.00 -16.13
C ALA A 40 -4.97 2.03 -15.34
N LEU A 41 -5.29 0.95 -14.62
CA LEU A 41 -6.46 0.90 -13.74
C LEU A 41 -6.34 1.88 -12.56
N ILE A 42 -5.16 2.02 -11.94
CA ILE A 42 -4.95 3.01 -10.88
C ILE A 42 -5.23 4.42 -11.42
N ALA A 43 -4.70 4.76 -12.60
CA ALA A 43 -4.89 6.07 -13.22
C ALA A 43 -6.37 6.33 -13.53
N GLN A 44 -7.07 5.32 -14.05
CA GLN A 44 -8.51 5.39 -14.33
C GLN A 44 -9.34 5.59 -13.07
N GLU A 45 -9.10 4.80 -12.02
CA GLU A 45 -9.88 4.87 -10.77
C GLU A 45 -9.58 6.15 -9.97
N ALA A 46 -8.33 6.63 -10.00
CA ALA A 46 -7.92 7.82 -9.24
C ALA A 46 -8.27 9.14 -9.94
N GLY A 47 -8.27 9.16 -11.28
CA GLY A 47 -8.40 10.40 -12.05
C GLY A 47 -7.28 11.42 -11.78
N LYS A 48 -6.14 10.97 -11.24
CA LYS A 48 -5.01 11.81 -10.78
C LYS A 48 -3.68 11.20 -11.20
N GLY A 49 -2.68 12.06 -11.41
CA GLY A 49 -1.35 11.63 -11.79
C GLY A 49 -0.55 11.06 -10.62
N PHE A 50 0.32 10.08 -10.89
CA PHE A 50 1.21 9.49 -9.92
C PHE A 50 2.51 8.98 -10.57
N ALA A 51 3.54 8.80 -9.75
CA ALA A 51 4.72 8.01 -10.09
C ALA A 51 4.76 6.74 -9.24
N MET A 52 4.81 5.56 -9.85
CA MET A 52 4.91 4.27 -9.18
C MET A 52 6.36 3.78 -9.24
N TYR A 53 6.95 3.56 -8.07
CA TYR A 53 8.25 2.91 -7.88
C TYR A 53 8.03 1.48 -7.47
N THR A 54 8.47 0.55 -8.31
CA THR A 54 8.44 -0.88 -8.03
C THR A 54 9.84 -1.49 -8.15
N PHE A 55 10.09 -2.53 -7.37
CA PHE A 55 11.34 -3.28 -7.40
C PHE A 55 11.04 -4.72 -7.02
N GLU A 56 11.80 -5.65 -7.59
CA GLU A 56 11.56 -7.07 -7.35
C GLU A 56 11.91 -7.47 -5.92
N VAL A 57 11.07 -8.34 -5.36
CA VAL A 57 11.27 -8.97 -4.05
C VAL A 57 10.94 -10.46 -4.11
N GLU A 58 11.58 -11.21 -3.23
CA GLU A 58 11.15 -12.57 -2.91
C GLU A 58 10.09 -12.52 -1.80
N GLU A 59 9.17 -13.50 -1.76
CA GLU A 59 8.16 -13.57 -0.71
C GLU A 59 8.75 -13.59 0.72
N ALA A 60 9.93 -14.21 0.87
CA ALA A 60 10.64 -14.26 2.14
C ALA A 60 11.12 -12.87 2.63
N GLU A 61 11.17 -11.86 1.76
CA GLU A 61 11.52 -10.48 2.13
C GLU A 61 10.33 -9.69 2.67
N LEU A 62 9.10 -10.17 2.43
CA LEU A 62 7.87 -9.45 2.78
C LEU A 62 7.38 -9.75 4.20
N TRP A 63 7.96 -10.74 4.89
CA TRP A 63 7.60 -11.09 6.26
C TRP A 63 8.74 -11.80 7.01
N LYS A 64 8.70 -11.77 8.35
CA LYS A 64 9.68 -12.38 9.27
C LYS A 64 11.09 -11.76 9.17
N ASP A 65 12.13 -12.58 9.02
CA ASP A 65 13.50 -12.21 9.38
C ASP A 65 14.12 -11.19 8.42
N ARG A 66 13.71 -11.18 7.15
CA ARG A 66 14.27 -10.29 6.12
C ARG A 66 13.50 -8.97 5.94
N VAL A 67 12.36 -8.82 6.60
CA VAL A 67 11.47 -7.66 6.42
C VAL A 67 12.14 -6.34 6.84
N GLY A 68 13.01 -6.40 7.86
CA GLY A 68 13.79 -5.27 8.32
C GLY A 68 14.84 -4.80 7.30
N GLU A 69 15.49 -5.72 6.60
CA GLU A 69 16.46 -5.37 5.54
C GLU A 69 15.78 -4.72 4.34
N LEU A 70 14.57 -5.18 4.01
CA LEU A 70 13.76 -4.58 2.96
C LEU A 70 13.35 -3.15 3.33
N LEU A 71 12.88 -2.93 4.56
CA LEU A 71 12.55 -1.57 5.02
C LEU A 71 13.78 -0.67 5.05
N ALA A 72 14.93 -1.16 5.54
CA ALA A 72 16.17 -0.39 5.54
C ALA A 72 16.61 0.01 4.14
N TYR A 73 16.43 -0.86 3.13
CA TYR A 73 16.65 -0.50 1.73
C TYR A 73 15.70 0.64 1.28
N ILE A 74 14.42 0.52 1.62
CA ILE A 74 13.43 1.52 1.24
C ILE A 74 13.82 2.87 1.86
N GLU A 75 14.01 2.94 3.18
CA GLU A 75 14.30 4.18 3.90
C GLU A 75 15.61 4.84 3.46
N ASN A 76 16.69 4.05 3.35
CA ASN A 76 18.03 4.61 3.13
C ASN A 76 18.37 4.84 1.66
N SER A 77 17.69 4.16 0.72
CA SER A 77 18.01 4.26 -0.71
C SER A 77 16.82 4.72 -1.53
N LEU A 78 15.68 4.02 -1.44
CA LEU A 78 14.53 4.32 -2.29
C LEU A 78 13.92 5.68 -1.99
N ILE A 79 13.67 5.99 -0.71
CA ILE A 79 13.06 7.26 -0.31
C ILE A 79 13.95 8.44 -0.68
N ALA A 80 15.27 8.34 -0.52
CA ALA A 80 16.20 9.38 -0.93
C ALA A 80 16.10 9.67 -2.44
N ALA A 81 16.08 8.61 -3.28
CA ALA A 81 15.93 8.75 -4.72
C ALA A 81 14.56 9.32 -5.14
N ILE A 82 13.48 8.90 -4.46
CA ILE A 82 12.13 9.46 -4.68
C ILE A 82 12.13 10.95 -4.32
N LYS A 83 12.64 11.33 -3.15
CA LYS A 83 12.61 12.72 -2.66
C LYS A 83 13.50 13.66 -3.48
N ALA A 84 14.53 13.14 -4.17
CA ALA A 84 15.30 13.92 -5.14
C ALA A 84 14.46 14.37 -6.35
N ARG A 85 13.39 13.64 -6.70
CA ARG A 85 12.49 13.97 -7.83
C ARG A 85 11.16 14.56 -7.37
N TYR A 86 10.66 14.12 -6.22
CA TYR A 86 9.30 14.37 -5.72
C TYR A 86 9.31 14.75 -4.23
N ALA A 87 10.12 15.76 -3.87
CA ALA A 87 10.42 16.12 -2.48
C ALA A 87 9.18 16.29 -1.58
N HIS A 88 8.12 16.92 -2.10
CA HIS A 88 6.93 17.28 -1.33
C HIS A 88 5.73 16.38 -1.57
N LEU A 89 5.83 15.40 -2.48
CA LEU A 89 4.70 14.55 -2.78
C LEU A 89 4.48 13.52 -1.66
N PRO A 90 3.21 13.22 -1.32
CA PRO A 90 2.86 12.18 -0.38
C PRO A 90 3.28 10.81 -0.92
N LEU A 91 3.65 9.92 0.01
CA LEU A 91 4.10 8.57 -0.29
C LEU A 91 3.04 7.55 0.13
N VAL A 92 2.66 6.69 -0.80
CA VAL A 92 1.71 5.59 -0.56
C VAL A 92 2.43 4.27 -0.72
N VAL A 93 2.46 3.46 0.34
CA VAL A 93 2.93 2.06 0.23
C VAL A 93 1.75 1.14 -0.02
N GLY A 94 1.91 0.11 -0.85
CA GLY A 94 0.83 -0.85 -1.03
C GLY A 94 1.28 -2.16 -1.64
N GLY A 95 0.35 -3.11 -1.64
CA GLY A 95 0.60 -4.45 -2.17
C GLY A 95 -0.59 -5.38 -2.00
N TYR A 96 -0.43 -6.58 -2.56
CA TYR A 96 -1.42 -7.66 -2.48
C TYR A 96 -0.87 -8.81 -1.64
N SER A 97 -1.73 -9.51 -0.89
CA SER A 97 -1.30 -10.70 -0.11
C SER A 97 -0.14 -10.36 0.85
N LEU A 98 1.00 -11.03 0.74
CA LEU A 98 2.20 -10.70 1.51
C LEU A 98 2.71 -9.27 1.30
N GLY A 99 2.53 -8.70 0.11
CA GLY A 99 2.84 -7.29 -0.13
C GLY A 99 1.94 -6.34 0.66
N GLY A 100 0.66 -6.71 0.85
CA GLY A 100 -0.27 -5.96 1.69
C GLY A 100 0.06 -6.08 3.18
N LEU A 101 0.47 -7.28 3.62
CA LEU A 101 0.98 -7.50 4.98
C LEU A 101 2.24 -6.66 5.24
N PHE A 102 3.21 -6.70 4.33
CA PHE A 102 4.41 -5.88 4.39
C PHE A 102 4.07 -4.39 4.47
N ALA A 103 3.15 -3.92 3.63
CA ALA A 103 2.76 -2.52 3.60
C ALA A 103 2.18 -2.07 4.95
N LEU A 104 1.27 -2.86 5.54
CA LEU A 104 0.75 -2.58 6.89
C LEU A 104 1.88 -2.58 7.92
N TRP A 105 2.73 -3.61 7.92
CA TRP A 105 3.85 -3.72 8.85
C TRP A 105 4.78 -2.51 8.75
N ALA A 106 5.16 -2.10 7.54
CA ALA A 106 6.05 -0.98 7.29
C ALA A 106 5.53 0.32 7.91
N THR A 107 4.23 0.59 7.81
CA THR A 107 3.63 1.80 8.43
C THR A 107 3.69 1.81 9.95
N THR A 108 3.80 0.66 10.62
CA THR A 108 4.03 0.62 12.08
C THR A 108 5.47 0.98 12.45
N ARG A 109 6.40 0.78 11.51
CA ARG A 109 7.84 0.98 11.73
C ARG A 109 8.28 2.40 11.41
N THR A 110 7.75 2.98 10.35
CA THR A 110 8.23 4.26 9.82
C THR A 110 7.09 5.23 9.53
N PRO A 111 7.25 6.53 9.83
CA PRO A 111 6.27 7.57 9.47
C PRO A 111 6.43 8.07 8.03
N VAL A 112 7.33 7.49 7.23
CA VAL A 112 7.65 7.98 5.88
C VAL A 112 6.47 7.90 4.91
N PHE A 113 5.51 7.01 5.15
CA PHE A 113 4.35 6.79 4.30
C PHE A 113 3.12 7.50 4.85
N ASP A 114 2.51 8.36 4.02
CA ASP A 114 1.29 9.07 4.34
C ASP A 114 0.06 8.15 4.29
N ALA A 115 0.09 7.13 3.44
CA ALA A 115 -1.01 6.19 3.28
C ALA A 115 -0.56 4.75 2.97
N VAL A 116 -1.44 3.80 3.24
CA VAL A 116 -1.25 2.37 2.93
C VAL A 116 -2.44 1.77 2.17
N ALA A 117 -2.15 1.08 1.07
CA ALA A 117 -3.10 0.29 0.29
C ALA A 117 -2.84 -1.21 0.47
N ALA A 118 -3.49 -1.83 1.46
CA ALA A 118 -3.34 -3.25 1.78
C ALA A 118 -4.48 -4.08 1.16
N CYS A 119 -4.21 -4.75 0.04
CA CYS A 119 -5.22 -5.51 -0.70
C CYS A 119 -5.11 -7.01 -0.43
N SER A 120 -6.20 -7.64 0.00
CA SER A 120 -6.25 -9.04 0.47
C SER A 120 -5.00 -9.42 1.30
N PRO A 121 -4.64 -8.64 2.33
CA PRO A 121 -3.37 -8.81 3.01
C PRO A 121 -3.32 -10.14 3.78
N SER A 122 -2.14 -10.77 3.85
CA SER A 122 -1.94 -12.09 4.47
C SER A 122 -1.97 -12.07 6.01
N LEU A 123 -3.05 -11.57 6.60
CA LEU A 123 -3.15 -11.31 8.05
C LEU A 123 -3.23 -12.60 8.89
N TRP A 124 -3.40 -13.76 8.25
CA TRP A 124 -3.37 -15.07 8.90
C TRP A 124 -1.95 -15.54 9.25
N MET A 125 -0.92 -14.77 8.90
CA MET A 125 0.46 -15.09 9.24
C MET A 125 0.65 -15.09 10.75
N GLN A 126 1.35 -16.11 11.26
CA GLN A 126 1.55 -16.33 12.68
C GLN A 126 2.15 -15.08 13.37
N GLY A 127 1.53 -14.66 14.47
CA GLY A 127 1.96 -13.53 15.29
C GLY A 127 1.50 -12.16 14.79
N TRP A 128 0.79 -12.08 13.66
CA TRP A 128 0.34 -10.78 13.13
C TRP A 128 -0.64 -10.08 14.06
N GLU A 129 -1.59 -10.81 14.65
CA GLU A 129 -2.63 -10.21 15.49
C GLU A 129 -2.05 -9.56 16.74
N GLU A 130 -1.21 -10.28 17.46
CA GLU A 130 -0.50 -9.77 18.61
C GLU A 130 0.45 -8.62 18.23
N TYR A 131 1.02 -8.68 17.02
CA TYR A 131 1.90 -7.63 16.52
C TYR A 131 1.16 -6.32 16.27
N TYR A 132 0.07 -6.31 15.50
CA TYR A 132 -0.59 -5.05 15.14
C TYR A 132 -1.24 -4.36 16.35
N GLU A 133 -1.70 -5.13 17.35
CA GLU A 133 -2.23 -4.57 18.60
C GLU A 133 -1.16 -3.82 19.41
N ALA A 134 0.09 -4.29 19.36
CA ALA A 134 1.21 -3.66 20.06
C ALA A 134 1.89 -2.53 19.26
N HIS A 135 1.59 -2.40 17.97
CA HIS A 135 2.29 -1.48 17.06
C HIS A 135 1.31 -0.67 16.20
N PRO A 136 0.84 0.48 16.73
CA PRO A 136 -0.02 1.40 15.98
C PRO A 136 0.57 1.82 14.63
N SER A 137 -0.30 2.06 13.65
CA SER A 137 0.16 2.59 12.36
C SER A 137 0.62 4.05 12.51
N LYS A 138 1.67 4.41 11.78
CA LYS A 138 2.14 5.81 11.66
C LYS A 138 1.65 6.48 10.37
N ALA A 139 0.95 5.74 9.50
CA ALA A 139 0.34 6.31 8.31
C ALA A 139 -0.96 7.04 8.66
N LYS A 140 -1.26 8.11 7.92
CA LYS A 140 -2.48 8.89 8.13
C LYS A 140 -3.71 8.21 7.54
N TYR A 141 -3.57 7.58 6.37
CA TYR A 141 -4.70 6.97 5.65
C TYR A 141 -4.50 5.48 5.42
N ILE A 142 -5.50 4.68 5.77
CA ILE A 142 -5.37 3.22 5.77
C ILE A 142 -6.51 2.62 4.95
N TYR A 143 -6.17 2.06 3.79
CA TYR A 143 -7.07 1.25 2.99
C TYR A 143 -6.77 -0.24 3.18
N MET A 144 -7.81 -1.01 3.47
CA MET A 144 -7.78 -2.45 3.51
C MET A 144 -8.87 -3.02 2.59
N SER A 145 -8.62 -4.18 1.99
CA SER A 145 -9.67 -4.89 1.28
C SER A 145 -9.52 -6.40 1.32
N LEU A 146 -10.61 -7.12 1.07
CA LEU A 146 -10.67 -8.58 1.07
C LEU A 146 -11.69 -9.09 0.06
N GLY A 147 -11.49 -10.29 -0.51
CA GLY A 147 -12.50 -10.98 -1.30
C GLY A 147 -13.56 -11.65 -0.42
N LYS A 148 -14.84 -11.55 -0.80
CA LYS A 148 -15.98 -12.13 -0.07
C LYS A 148 -15.90 -13.65 0.12
N LYS A 149 -15.18 -14.37 -0.75
CA LYS A 149 -14.99 -15.83 -0.61
C LYS A 149 -13.76 -16.20 0.22
N GLU A 150 -12.87 -15.27 0.55
CA GLU A 150 -11.65 -15.57 1.32
C GLU A 150 -11.98 -16.07 2.73
N GLU A 151 -12.95 -15.45 3.40
CA GLU A 151 -13.43 -15.86 4.73
C GLU A 151 -14.40 -17.06 4.71
N LYS A 152 -14.78 -17.55 3.52
CA LYS A 152 -15.73 -18.68 3.35
C LYS A 152 -15.04 -20.04 3.23
N THR A 153 -13.71 -20.07 3.30
CA THR A 153 -12.93 -21.30 3.29
C THR A 153 -13.06 -22.04 4.62
N ASN A 154 -13.02 -23.38 4.58
CA ASN A 154 -12.93 -24.21 5.79
C ASN A 154 -11.48 -24.45 6.25
N LYS A 155 -10.49 -23.91 5.54
CA LYS A 155 -9.07 -24.10 5.86
C LYS A 155 -8.61 -23.06 6.87
N MET A 156 -8.21 -23.51 8.05
CA MET A 156 -7.44 -22.69 8.98
C MET A 156 -6.00 -22.50 8.44
N PRO A 157 -5.34 -21.36 8.71
CA PRO A 157 -5.87 -20.18 9.42
C PRO A 157 -6.70 -19.22 8.54
N PHE A 158 -6.76 -19.43 7.22
CA PHE A 158 -7.39 -18.51 6.26
C PHE A 158 -8.85 -18.17 6.57
N LYS A 159 -9.62 -19.10 7.16
CA LYS A 159 -11.00 -18.88 7.57
C LYS A 159 -11.18 -17.65 8.48
N LEU A 160 -10.17 -17.31 9.29
CA LEU A 160 -10.23 -16.20 10.23
C LEU A 160 -9.94 -14.84 9.60
N VAL A 161 -9.44 -14.78 8.36
CA VAL A 161 -8.91 -13.54 7.77
C VAL A 161 -9.94 -12.41 7.73
N GLY A 162 -11.21 -12.74 7.51
CA GLY A 162 -12.31 -11.77 7.54
C GLY A 162 -12.46 -11.08 8.89
N ASP A 163 -12.42 -11.86 9.96
CA ASP A 163 -12.55 -11.35 11.33
C ASP A 163 -11.31 -10.56 11.74
N ILE A 164 -10.12 -10.99 11.32
CA ILE A 164 -8.86 -10.25 11.54
C ILE A 164 -8.93 -8.89 10.84
N CYS A 165 -9.37 -8.84 9.57
CA CYS A 165 -9.55 -7.58 8.83
C CYS A 165 -10.52 -6.62 9.54
N ARG A 166 -11.66 -7.12 10.05
CA ARG A 166 -12.65 -6.30 10.77
C ARG A 166 -12.07 -5.72 12.06
N ARG A 167 -11.41 -6.56 12.88
CA ARG A 167 -10.79 -6.12 14.15
C ARG A 167 -9.69 -5.08 13.91
N GLN A 168 -8.77 -5.38 12.99
CA GLN A 168 -7.68 -4.47 12.67
C GLN A 168 -8.20 -3.13 12.11
N HIS A 169 -9.25 -3.13 11.28
CA HIS A 169 -9.85 -1.88 10.82
C HIS A 169 -10.52 -1.07 11.95
N GLN A 170 -11.21 -1.72 12.89
CA GLN A 170 -11.76 -1.02 14.06
C GLN A 170 -10.65 -0.40 14.91
N ARG A 171 -9.52 -1.11 15.07
CA ARG A 171 -8.33 -0.57 15.73
C ARG A 171 -7.79 0.66 15.01
N HIS A 172 -7.65 0.61 13.68
CA HIS A 172 -7.21 1.75 12.87
C HIS A 172 -8.15 2.95 12.99
N ILE A 173 -9.47 2.72 12.99
CA ILE A 173 -10.45 3.81 13.22
C ILE A 173 -10.22 4.46 14.58
N ALA A 174 -9.95 3.68 15.63
CA ALA A 174 -9.67 4.22 16.96
C ALA A 174 -8.34 5.01 17.02
N GLU A 175 -7.39 4.71 16.15
CA GLU A 175 -6.07 5.37 16.09
C GLU A 175 -6.10 6.67 15.28
N VAL A 176 -6.70 6.65 14.09
CA VAL A 176 -6.61 7.76 13.11
C VAL A 176 -7.94 8.41 12.74
N GLY A 177 -9.07 7.84 13.18
CA GLY A 177 -10.42 8.31 12.86
C GLY A 177 -11.06 7.62 11.65
N GLU A 178 -12.40 7.63 11.61
CA GLU A 178 -13.19 6.93 10.60
C GLU A 178 -12.94 7.45 9.17
N ASP A 179 -12.86 8.78 9.00
CA ASP A 179 -12.62 9.41 7.69
C ASP A 179 -11.25 9.08 7.07
N HIS A 180 -10.35 8.54 7.89
CA HIS A 180 -8.99 8.16 7.53
C HIS A 180 -8.82 6.66 7.27
N CYS A 181 -9.89 5.88 7.40
CA CYS A 181 -9.86 4.44 7.20
C CYS A 181 -10.87 4.02 6.13
N HIS A 182 -10.56 2.96 5.39
CA HIS A 182 -11.52 2.31 4.52
C HIS A 182 -11.28 0.81 4.47
N LEU A 183 -12.36 0.04 4.58
CA LEU A 183 -12.34 -1.40 4.45
C LEU A 183 -13.39 -1.87 3.43
N GLN A 184 -12.94 -2.53 2.37
CA GLN A 184 -13.81 -2.96 1.26
C GLN A 184 -13.81 -4.48 1.05
N TRP A 185 -15.00 -5.07 0.93
CA TRP A 185 -15.15 -6.45 0.44
C TRP A 185 -15.47 -6.50 -1.05
N HIS A 186 -14.60 -7.15 -1.82
CA HIS A 186 -14.75 -7.36 -3.26
C HIS A 186 -15.41 -8.69 -3.58
N GLU A 187 -16.09 -8.79 -4.72
CA GLU A 187 -16.60 -10.07 -5.21
C GLU A 187 -15.46 -11.04 -5.53
N GLY A 188 -15.72 -12.33 -5.37
CA GLY A 188 -14.75 -13.40 -5.66
C GLY A 188 -13.86 -13.79 -4.49
N ASP A 189 -12.83 -14.57 -4.80
CA ASP A 189 -11.85 -15.13 -3.86
C ASP A 189 -10.55 -14.29 -3.83
N HIS A 190 -9.47 -14.86 -3.31
CA HIS A 190 -8.17 -14.21 -3.21
C HIS A 190 -7.53 -13.89 -4.58
N PHE A 191 -7.91 -14.59 -5.65
CA PHE A 191 -7.26 -14.45 -6.96
C PHE A 191 -8.10 -13.69 -7.97
N THR A 192 -9.36 -13.38 -7.62
CA THR A 192 -10.29 -12.66 -8.49
C THR A 192 -9.92 -11.16 -8.56
N ASP A 193 -9.74 -10.63 -9.77
CA ASP A 193 -9.55 -9.20 -10.07
C ASP A 193 -8.45 -8.49 -9.25
N SER A 194 -7.34 -9.17 -8.98
CA SER A 194 -6.27 -8.64 -8.11
C SER A 194 -5.74 -7.25 -8.54
N GLU A 195 -5.62 -6.99 -9.84
CA GLU A 195 -5.19 -5.70 -10.40
C GLU A 195 -6.19 -4.59 -10.10
N LEU A 196 -7.50 -4.85 -10.29
CA LEU A 196 -8.55 -3.87 -10.00
C LEU A 196 -8.67 -3.58 -8.50
N ARG A 197 -8.49 -4.59 -7.64
CA ARG A 197 -8.50 -4.40 -6.18
C ARG A 197 -7.34 -3.51 -5.72
N LYS A 198 -6.13 -3.76 -6.24
CA LYS A 198 -4.98 -2.89 -6.04
C LYS A 198 -5.26 -1.48 -6.56
N ALA A 199 -5.83 -1.37 -7.76
CA ALA A 199 -6.18 -0.10 -8.37
C ALA A 199 -7.09 0.74 -7.47
N LYS A 200 -8.18 0.16 -6.96
CA LYS A 200 -9.10 0.82 -6.02
C LYS A 200 -8.42 1.24 -4.72
N GLY A 201 -7.56 0.39 -4.17
CA GLY A 201 -6.84 0.69 -2.93
C GLY A 201 -5.86 1.85 -3.08
N PHE A 202 -5.04 1.83 -4.13
CA PHE A 202 -4.16 2.96 -4.44
C PHE A 202 -4.97 4.21 -4.77
N ALA A 203 -5.99 4.14 -5.62
CA ALA A 203 -6.82 5.29 -5.99
C ALA A 203 -7.47 5.99 -4.79
N TRP A 204 -7.97 5.22 -3.81
CA TRP A 204 -8.49 5.78 -2.56
C TRP A 204 -7.39 6.53 -1.79
N CYS A 205 -6.20 5.94 -1.67
CA CYS A 205 -5.06 6.57 -0.99
C CYS A 205 -4.61 7.85 -1.71
N ILE A 206 -4.54 7.83 -3.05
CA ILE A 206 -4.22 9.01 -3.86
C ILE A 206 -5.23 10.11 -3.57
N THR A 207 -6.53 9.80 -3.62
CA THR A 207 -7.58 10.78 -3.36
C THR A 207 -7.46 11.40 -1.96
N LYS A 208 -7.23 10.59 -0.93
CA LYS A 208 -7.14 11.08 0.47
C LYS A 208 -5.87 11.89 0.75
N THR A 209 -4.75 11.53 0.13
CA THR A 209 -3.48 12.24 0.34
C THR A 209 -3.40 13.57 -0.41
N THR A 210 -4.16 13.73 -1.49
CA THR A 210 -4.08 14.91 -2.39
C THR A 210 -5.25 15.88 -2.24
N THR A 211 -6.30 15.56 -1.49
CA THR A 211 -7.47 16.44 -1.28
C THR A 211 -7.24 17.55 -0.26
N HIS A 212 -6.24 17.41 0.62
CA HIS A 212 -5.95 18.42 1.64
C HIS A 212 -4.94 19.49 1.19
N THR A 213 -4.12 19.20 0.17
CA THR A 213 -3.11 20.15 -0.35
C THR A 213 -3.72 21.33 -1.10
N ASP A 214 -4.93 21.19 -1.67
CA ASP A 214 -5.58 22.25 -2.44
C ASP A 214 -6.25 23.34 -1.57
N SER A 215 -6.41 23.09 -0.27
CA SER A 215 -7.11 24.03 0.64
C SER A 215 -6.22 25.13 1.24
N THR A 216 -4.89 24.98 1.20
CA THR A 216 -3.96 25.89 1.89
C THR A 216 -3.43 27.05 1.04
N ASP A 217 -3.77 27.15 -0.25
CA ASP A 217 -3.24 28.19 -1.13
C ASP A 217 -4.19 29.38 -1.39
N SER A 218 -5.39 29.37 -0.78
CA SER A 218 -6.39 30.44 -0.98
C SER A 218 -6.37 31.55 0.09
N THR A 219 -5.49 31.50 1.10
CA THR A 219 -5.44 32.50 2.20
C THR A 219 -4.18 33.36 2.25
N ARG A 220 -3.29 33.32 1.24
CA ARG A 220 -2.16 34.24 1.12
C ARG A 220 -2.33 35.29 0.01
N LYS A 221 -3.45 36.00 -0.01
CA LYS A 221 -3.57 37.31 -0.67
C LYS A 221 -4.62 38.16 0.05
N ILE A 222 -4.23 38.85 1.11
CA ILE A 222 -4.71 40.19 1.48
C ILE A 222 -3.51 40.95 2.06
#